data_AF-A0A7V9RSG3-F1
#
_entry.id   AF-A0A7V9RSG3-F1
#
_cell.length_a   1.000
_cell.length_b   1.000
_cell.length_c   1.000
_cell.angle_alpha   90.00
_cell.angle_beta   90.00
_cell.angle_gamma   90.00
#
_symmetry.space_group_name_H-M   'P 1'
#
loop_
_entity.id
_entity.type
_entity.pdbx_description
1 polymer ?
#
loop_
_entity_poly.entity_id
_entity_poly.type
_entity_poly.pdbx_seq_one_letter_code
_entity_poly.pdbx_strand_id
1 'polypeptide(L)'
;MNASQREALLEAVRQSRVSASLPNSGNFSFYLQLDADSSGSVFTDSADRGQSSARAAARSAKARIGTLQDALARALPAGSTVLYRTSTSAAGLAISTDVSNYRSLFSLPGVKNVHPSAPKTLENAGVADLINAPEVWESLGNTGQGIDIGVIDTGIDYTHTDFGGSGSVVQYNVLRRIENRPAPPGIFPNEKVGGGYDFIGDDYNADPNDPAYQPVPRPDPNPLDCNGHGSHVAGTATGYGVNADGSTYTGPYDTSLDLKAMRIGPGMAPEGQPLGPAGVRLQWVHRRDRCGDGVRARPQRRRLA
;
A
#
# COMPACT_ATOMS: atom_id res chain seq x y z
N MET A 1 14.13 37.21 -15.85
CA MET A 1 14.90 36.09 -15.26
C MET A 1 15.13 35.05 -16.35
N ASN A 2 16.38 34.65 -16.61
CA ASN A 2 16.69 33.67 -17.65
C ASN A 2 16.49 32.21 -17.16
N ALA A 3 16.53 31.23 -18.06
CA ALA A 3 16.29 29.82 -17.72
C ALA A 3 17.25 29.28 -16.63
N SER A 4 18.52 29.68 -16.67
CA SER A 4 19.52 29.29 -15.67
C SER A 4 19.23 29.89 -14.28
N GLN A 5 18.81 31.16 -14.23
CA GLN A 5 18.40 31.82 -12.99
C GLN A 5 17.11 31.21 -12.42
N ARG A 6 16.18 30.77 -13.29
CA ARG A 6 14.94 30.07 -12.87
C ARG A 6 15.25 28.70 -12.27
N GLU A 7 16.14 27.92 -12.88
CA GLU A 7 16.59 26.64 -12.35
C GLU A 7 17.31 26.81 -11.01
N ALA A 8 18.22 27.79 -10.89
CA ALA A 8 18.91 28.07 -9.64
C ALA A 8 17.93 28.47 -8.51
N LEU A 9 16.90 29.26 -8.82
CA LEU A 9 15.86 29.64 -7.86
C LEU A 9 15.00 28.44 -7.45
N LEU A 10 14.61 27.59 -8.41
CA LEU A 10 13.84 26.37 -8.14
C LEU A 10 14.63 25.39 -7.27
N GLU A 11 15.92 25.23 -7.53
CA GLU A 11 16.80 24.39 -6.73
C GLU A 11 16.97 24.95 -5.31
N ALA A 12 17.16 26.26 -5.15
CA ALA A 12 17.20 26.90 -3.83
C ALA A 12 15.88 26.72 -3.04
N VAL A 13 14.73 26.84 -3.72
CA VAL A 13 13.41 26.61 -3.11
C VAL A 13 13.26 25.14 -2.71
N ARG A 14 13.66 24.19 -3.55
CA ARG A 14 13.64 22.75 -3.22
C ARG A 14 14.52 22.48 -2.00
N GLN A 15 15.77 22.94 -1.99
CA GLN A 15 16.69 22.77 -0.87
C GLN A 15 16.17 23.39 0.43
N SER A 16 15.49 24.54 0.36
CA SER A 16 14.88 25.17 1.54
C SER A 16 13.73 24.34 2.13
N ARG A 17 12.86 23.78 1.30
CA ARG A 17 11.75 22.89 1.74
C ARG A 17 12.28 21.58 2.30
N VAL A 18 13.31 21.03 1.67
CA VAL A 18 13.97 19.81 2.12
C VAL A 18 14.63 20.04 3.48
N SER A 19 15.33 21.16 3.69
CA SER A 19 15.90 21.53 4.99
C SER A 19 14.85 21.72 6.09
N ALA A 20 13.64 22.17 5.77
CA ALA A 20 12.56 22.33 6.74
C ALA A 20 11.95 20.98 7.19
N SER A 21 12.17 19.90 6.44
CA SER A 21 11.64 18.55 6.72
C SER A 21 12.61 17.65 7.49
N LEU A 22 13.85 18.11 7.73
CA LEU A 22 14.85 17.36 8.47
C LEU A 22 14.65 17.52 9.98
N PRO A 23 14.90 16.47 10.78
CA PRO A 23 14.90 16.60 12.23
C PRO A 23 16.05 17.52 12.68
N ASN A 24 15.87 18.16 13.84
CA ASN A 24 16.87 19.10 14.37
C ASN A 24 18.18 18.43 14.83
N SER A 25 18.16 17.13 15.13
CA SER A 25 19.32 16.39 15.64
C SER A 25 19.16 14.87 15.46
N GLY A 26 20.27 14.14 15.56
CA GLY A 26 20.30 12.67 15.59
C GLY A 26 20.45 12.04 14.21
N ASN A 27 20.44 10.70 14.18
CA ASN A 27 20.61 9.96 12.94
C ASN A 27 19.37 10.05 12.05
N PHE A 28 19.59 10.33 10.77
CA PHE A 28 18.56 10.36 9.74
C PHE A 28 19.02 9.58 8.51
N SER A 29 18.06 9.05 7.75
CA SER A 29 18.33 8.26 6.56
C SER A 29 18.36 9.15 5.32
N PHE A 30 19.34 8.95 4.46
CA PHE A 30 19.48 9.64 3.18
C PHE A 30 19.74 8.65 2.06
N TYR A 31 19.18 8.92 0.89
CA TYR A 31 19.53 8.26 -0.36
C TYR A 31 20.46 9.16 -1.17
N LEU A 32 21.71 8.73 -1.33
CA LEU A 32 22.73 9.41 -2.12
C LEU A 32 22.61 8.93 -3.57
N GLN A 33 22.07 9.77 -4.45
CA GLN A 33 22.01 9.49 -5.87
C GLN A 33 23.40 9.68 -6.47
N LEU A 34 23.89 8.67 -7.18
CA LEU A 34 25.20 8.72 -7.82
C LEU A 34 25.14 9.44 -9.17
N ASP A 35 26.25 10.04 -9.56
CA ASP A 35 26.45 10.57 -10.91
C ASP A 35 26.80 9.44 -11.89
N ALA A 36 25.82 8.56 -12.12
CA ALA A 36 25.88 7.45 -13.05
C ALA A 36 24.47 7.04 -13.49
N ASP A 37 24.35 6.60 -14.74
CA ASP A 37 23.09 6.03 -15.23
C ASP A 37 22.82 4.68 -14.58
N SER A 38 21.55 4.42 -14.26
CA SER A 38 21.14 3.13 -13.72
C SER A 38 21.32 2.02 -14.75
N SER A 39 21.55 0.78 -14.32
CA SER A 39 21.70 -0.33 -15.25
C SER A 39 20.42 -0.59 -16.06
N GLY A 40 19.26 -0.21 -15.53
CA GLY A 40 17.98 -0.24 -16.24
C GLY A 40 17.91 0.79 -17.37
N SER A 41 18.35 2.03 -17.13
CA SER A 41 18.44 3.05 -18.19
C SER A 41 19.39 2.60 -19.29
N VAL A 42 20.60 2.17 -18.92
CA VAL A 42 21.61 1.70 -19.88
C VAL A 42 21.12 0.50 -20.70
N PHE A 43 20.32 -0.39 -20.10
CA PHE A 43 19.67 -1.48 -20.83
C PHE A 43 18.72 -0.94 -21.90
N THR A 44 17.82 -0.03 -21.51
CA THR A 44 16.83 0.59 -22.41
C THR A 44 17.53 1.35 -23.53
N ASP A 45 18.53 2.17 -23.23
CA ASP A 45 19.28 2.97 -24.21
C ASP A 45 20.11 2.10 -25.18
N SER A 46 20.38 0.86 -24.79
CA SER A 46 21.10 -0.11 -25.62
C SER A 46 20.18 -1.12 -26.31
N ALA A 47 18.86 -1.02 -26.13
CA ALA A 47 17.90 -2.03 -26.61
C ALA A 47 17.97 -2.21 -28.13
N ASP A 48 18.13 -1.12 -28.88
CA ASP A 48 18.23 -1.12 -30.35
C ASP A 48 19.46 -1.88 -30.89
N ARG A 49 20.48 -2.10 -30.05
CA ARG A 49 21.69 -2.87 -30.40
C ARG A 49 21.53 -4.38 -30.17
N GLY A 50 20.32 -4.82 -29.84
CA GLY A 50 19.98 -6.22 -29.56
C GLY A 50 20.08 -6.60 -28.09
N GLN A 51 19.25 -7.58 -27.70
CA GLN A 51 19.06 -7.97 -26.29
C GLN A 51 20.36 -8.42 -25.60
N SER A 52 21.24 -9.15 -26.29
CA SER A 52 22.51 -9.60 -25.73
C SER A 52 23.45 -8.43 -25.42
N SER A 53 23.54 -7.45 -26.34
CA SER A 53 24.33 -6.23 -26.17
C SER A 53 23.80 -5.38 -25.02
N ALA A 54 22.47 -5.19 -24.96
CA ALA A 54 21.82 -4.44 -23.88
C ALA A 54 22.06 -5.08 -22.50
N ARG A 55 21.96 -6.42 -22.40
CA ARG A 55 22.29 -7.15 -21.17
C ARG A 55 23.75 -7.00 -20.77
N ALA A 56 24.68 -7.04 -21.73
CA ALA A 56 26.11 -6.84 -21.46
C ALA A 56 26.38 -5.41 -20.95
N ALA A 57 25.83 -4.39 -21.62
CA ALA A 57 25.94 -3.00 -21.21
C ALA A 57 25.39 -2.75 -19.80
N ALA A 58 24.20 -3.29 -19.50
CA ALA A 58 23.60 -3.19 -18.17
C ALA A 58 24.44 -3.86 -17.07
N ARG A 59 25.06 -5.01 -17.34
CA ARG A 59 25.99 -5.67 -16.40
C ARG A 59 27.22 -4.80 -16.12
N SER A 60 27.82 -4.23 -17.17
CA SER A 60 28.96 -3.33 -17.04
C SER A 60 28.61 -2.06 -16.25
N ALA A 61 27.44 -1.46 -16.52
CA ALA A 61 26.94 -0.33 -15.76
C ALA A 61 26.74 -0.68 -14.28
N LYS A 62 26.11 -1.83 -13.99
CA LYS A 62 25.93 -2.31 -12.61
C LYS A 62 27.27 -2.52 -11.88
N ALA A 63 28.28 -3.07 -12.55
CA ALA A 63 29.61 -3.23 -11.98
C ALA A 63 30.27 -1.87 -11.66
N ARG A 64 30.20 -0.91 -12.59
CA ARG A 64 30.69 0.46 -12.38
C ARG A 64 30.01 1.15 -11.20
N ILE A 65 28.67 1.03 -11.11
CA ILE A 65 27.90 1.55 -9.97
C ILE A 65 28.40 0.94 -8.66
N GLY A 66 28.65 -0.39 -8.63
CA GLY A 66 29.20 -1.07 -7.45
C GLY A 66 30.53 -0.46 -7.00
N THR A 67 31.45 -0.22 -7.93
CA THR A 67 32.73 0.43 -7.62
C THR A 67 32.55 1.85 -7.06
N LEU A 68 31.64 2.64 -7.62
CA LEU A 68 31.31 3.98 -7.11
C LEU A 68 30.70 3.91 -5.70
N GLN A 69 29.82 2.95 -5.45
CA GLN A 69 29.21 2.73 -4.13
C GLN A 69 30.25 2.36 -3.08
N ASP A 70 31.24 1.54 -3.42
CA ASP A 70 32.30 1.15 -2.49
C ASP A 70 33.32 2.26 -2.23
N ALA A 71 33.58 3.12 -3.22
CA ALA A 71 34.34 4.35 -3.01
C ALA A 71 33.58 5.32 -2.10
N LEU A 72 32.30 5.56 -2.38
CA LEU A 72 31.45 6.44 -1.58
C LEU A 72 31.29 5.94 -0.14
N ALA A 73 31.07 4.63 0.05
CA ALA A 73 30.95 4.03 1.38
C ALA A 73 32.20 4.27 2.26
N ARG A 74 33.39 4.30 1.67
CA ARG A 74 34.65 4.61 2.37
C ARG A 74 34.83 6.11 2.65
N ALA A 75 34.17 6.97 1.90
CA ALA A 75 34.23 8.42 2.04
C ALA A 75 33.13 8.99 2.98
N LEU A 76 32.24 8.14 3.51
CA LEU A 76 31.16 8.60 4.38
C LEU A 76 31.69 9.22 5.68
N PRO A 77 30.97 10.21 6.25
CA PRO A 77 31.27 10.75 7.56
C PRO A 77 31.35 9.65 8.63
N ALA A 78 32.20 9.85 9.64
CA ALA A 78 32.30 8.93 10.77
C ALA A 78 30.92 8.71 11.45
N GLY A 79 30.63 7.48 11.86
CA GLY A 79 29.34 7.11 12.44
C GLY A 79 28.22 6.86 11.42
N SER A 80 28.49 7.02 10.11
CA SER A 80 27.52 6.67 9.07
C SER A 80 27.43 5.15 8.87
N THR A 81 26.22 4.66 8.60
CA THR A 81 25.95 3.25 8.28
C THR A 81 25.32 3.13 6.90
N VAL A 82 25.79 2.20 6.07
CA VAL A 82 25.12 1.87 4.81
C VAL A 82 23.90 1.01 5.10
N LEU A 83 22.73 1.42 4.59
CA LEU A 83 21.46 0.70 4.73
C LEU A 83 21.24 -0.27 3.57
N TYR A 84 21.35 0.22 2.34
CA TYR A 84 21.18 -0.58 1.12
C TYR A 84 21.80 0.11 -0.09
N ARG A 85 21.97 -0.66 -1.18
CA ARG A 85 22.53 -0.21 -2.46
C ARG A 85 21.52 -0.44 -3.57
N THR A 86 21.39 0.52 -4.50
CA THR A 86 20.54 0.38 -5.69
C THR A 86 21.36 0.55 -6.96
N SER A 87 21.01 -0.17 -8.02
CA SER A 87 21.70 -0.07 -9.32
C SER A 87 20.76 -0.15 -10.51
N THR A 88 19.66 -0.92 -10.40
CA THR A 88 18.76 -1.19 -11.51
C THR A 88 17.85 -0.01 -11.87
N SER A 89 16.96 0.39 -10.98
CA SER A 89 16.01 1.48 -11.25
C SER A 89 16.66 2.86 -11.05
N ALA A 90 17.57 2.94 -10.06
CA ALA A 90 18.35 4.13 -9.77
C ALA A 90 19.74 3.72 -9.25
N ALA A 91 20.77 4.47 -9.63
CA ALA A 91 22.13 4.29 -9.12
C ALA A 91 22.29 5.11 -7.83
N GLY A 92 22.46 4.44 -6.69
CA GLY A 92 22.57 5.17 -5.42
C GLY A 92 22.90 4.31 -4.20
N LEU A 93 23.22 5.00 -3.10
CA LEU A 93 23.60 4.42 -1.82
C LEU A 93 22.72 5.02 -0.72
N ALA A 94 21.94 4.19 -0.04
CA ALA A 94 21.18 4.63 1.12
C ALA A 94 22.03 4.50 2.39
N ILE A 95 22.05 5.55 3.19
CA ILE A 95 22.84 5.64 4.43
C ILE A 95 21.97 6.12 5.58
N SER A 96 22.40 5.86 6.80
CA SER A 96 21.98 6.55 8.02
C SER A 96 23.20 7.26 8.60
N THR A 97 23.08 8.56 8.89
CA THR A 97 24.14 9.39 9.48
C THR A 97 23.53 10.50 10.31
N ASP A 98 24.33 11.16 11.15
CA ASP A 98 23.86 12.33 11.89
C ASP A 98 23.39 13.42 10.92
N VAL A 99 22.21 14.01 11.18
CA VAL A 99 21.58 15.00 10.31
C VAL A 99 22.45 16.24 10.08
N SER A 100 23.37 16.56 11.00
CA SER A 100 24.36 17.64 10.83
C SER A 100 25.27 17.43 9.62
N ASN A 101 25.44 16.18 9.15
CA ASN A 101 26.22 15.87 7.95
C ASN A 101 25.48 16.20 6.65
N TYR A 102 24.17 16.51 6.68
CA TYR A 102 23.36 16.65 5.46
C TYR A 102 24.01 17.53 4.37
N ARG A 103 24.54 18.70 4.75
CA ARG A 103 25.18 19.60 3.78
C ARG A 103 26.49 19.06 3.21
N SER A 104 27.27 18.33 4.01
CA SER A 104 28.56 17.79 3.56
C SER A 104 28.39 16.59 2.61
N LEU A 105 27.25 15.90 2.65
CA LEU A 105 26.94 14.78 1.75
C LEU A 105 26.95 15.18 0.26
N PHE A 106 26.57 16.41 -0.07
CA PHE A 106 26.59 16.92 -1.45
C PHE A 106 28.01 17.08 -2.01
N SER A 107 29.01 17.21 -1.15
CA SER A 107 30.41 17.37 -1.53
C SER A 107 31.15 16.03 -1.67
N LEU A 108 30.47 14.90 -1.41
CA LEU A 108 31.10 13.60 -1.51
C LEU A 108 31.34 13.20 -2.98
N PRO A 109 32.52 12.63 -3.31
CA PRO A 109 32.83 12.23 -4.68
C PRO A 109 31.78 11.28 -5.27
N GLY A 110 31.30 11.60 -6.47
CA GLY A 110 30.33 10.78 -7.21
C GLY A 110 28.88 10.93 -6.74
N VAL A 111 28.57 11.81 -5.78
CA VAL A 111 27.19 12.15 -5.41
C VAL A 111 26.65 13.23 -6.34
N LYS A 112 25.54 12.92 -7.01
CA LYS A 112 24.78 13.85 -7.86
C LYS A 112 23.72 14.60 -7.07
N ASN A 113 23.05 13.92 -6.14
CA ASN A 113 22.01 14.52 -5.31
C ASN A 113 21.82 13.76 -3.99
N VAL A 114 21.25 14.41 -2.98
CA VAL A 114 20.99 13.86 -1.65
C VAL A 114 19.51 13.98 -1.33
N HIS A 115 18.84 12.84 -1.20
CA HIS A 115 17.41 12.76 -0.94
C HIS A 115 17.17 12.31 0.50
N PRO A 116 16.46 13.08 1.35
CA PRO A 116 16.09 12.60 2.67
C PRO A 116 15.09 11.45 2.57
N SER A 117 15.38 10.35 3.26
CA SER A 117 14.52 9.16 3.33
C SER A 117 13.64 9.25 4.57
N ALA A 118 12.59 10.08 4.49
CA ALA A 118 11.62 10.20 5.58
C ALA A 118 10.86 8.87 5.79
N PRO A 119 10.62 8.48 7.06
CA PRO A 119 9.71 7.38 7.37
C PRO A 119 8.37 7.58 6.67
N LYS A 120 7.84 6.50 6.10
CA LYS A 120 6.50 6.48 5.51
C LYS A 120 5.58 5.66 6.39
N THR A 121 4.34 6.09 6.49
CA THR A 121 3.25 5.37 7.14
C THR A 121 2.36 4.74 6.08
N LEU A 122 1.72 3.62 6.41
CA LEU A 122 0.67 3.07 5.57
C LEU A 122 -0.54 3.98 5.66
N GLU A 123 -1.06 4.40 4.52
CA GLU A 123 -2.25 5.24 4.40
C GLU A 123 -2.99 4.81 3.14
N ASN A 124 -4.29 4.53 3.27
CA ASN A 124 -5.13 4.10 2.15
C ASN A 124 -6.05 5.22 1.65
N ALA A 125 -6.32 6.21 2.50
CA ALA A 125 -7.35 7.20 2.20
C ALA A 125 -6.99 8.14 1.04
N GLY A 126 -5.70 8.44 0.85
CA GLY A 126 -5.22 9.30 -0.24
C GLY A 126 -5.15 8.66 -1.63
N VAL A 127 -5.59 7.40 -1.82
CA VAL A 127 -5.55 6.75 -3.15
C VAL A 127 -6.57 7.38 -4.10
N ALA A 128 -7.76 7.74 -3.60
CA ALA A 128 -8.78 8.41 -4.40
C ALA A 128 -8.29 9.79 -4.90
N ASP A 129 -7.57 10.55 -4.06
CA ASP A 129 -6.88 11.79 -4.46
C ASP A 129 -5.87 11.53 -5.59
N LEU A 130 -5.05 10.49 -5.47
CA LEU A 130 -3.96 10.21 -6.42
C LEU A 130 -4.47 9.99 -7.85
N ILE A 131 -5.68 9.46 -7.99
CA ILE A 131 -6.30 9.17 -9.29
C ILE A 131 -7.35 10.22 -9.71
N ASN A 132 -7.53 11.28 -8.93
CA ASN A 132 -8.54 12.33 -9.13
C ASN A 132 -9.99 11.78 -9.14
N ALA A 133 -10.31 10.86 -8.22
CA ALA A 133 -11.67 10.35 -8.07
C ALA A 133 -12.66 11.42 -7.58
N PRO A 134 -12.32 12.32 -6.62
CA PRO A 134 -13.22 13.39 -6.19
C PRO A 134 -13.72 14.29 -7.33
N GLU A 135 -12.86 14.58 -8.30
CA GLU A 135 -13.21 15.36 -9.49
C GLU A 135 -14.21 14.62 -10.38
N VAL A 136 -14.11 13.29 -10.51
CA VAL A 136 -15.08 12.47 -11.26
C VAL A 136 -16.43 12.43 -10.53
N TRP A 137 -16.42 12.28 -9.20
CA TRP A 137 -17.65 12.28 -8.41
C TRP A 137 -18.38 13.63 -8.52
N GLU A 138 -17.66 14.75 -8.38
CA GLU A 138 -18.26 16.08 -8.45
C GLU A 138 -18.70 16.47 -9.88
N SER A 139 -17.83 16.30 -10.86
CA SER A 139 -18.08 16.83 -12.21
C SER A 139 -19.05 15.98 -13.03
N LEU A 140 -19.10 14.66 -12.77
CA LEU A 140 -19.93 13.72 -13.53
C LEU A 140 -21.07 13.13 -12.68
N GLY A 141 -21.06 13.31 -11.35
CA GLY A 141 -22.01 12.63 -10.46
C GLY A 141 -21.81 11.12 -10.40
N ASN A 142 -20.66 10.61 -10.86
CA ASN A 142 -20.43 9.18 -11.06
C ASN A 142 -19.83 8.52 -9.81
N THR A 143 -20.67 8.22 -8.84
CA THR A 143 -20.33 7.55 -7.57
C THR A 143 -20.55 6.03 -7.59
N GLY A 144 -21.05 5.50 -8.71
CA GLY A 144 -21.46 4.10 -8.85
C GLY A 144 -22.89 3.82 -8.38
N GLN A 145 -23.66 4.86 -8.03
CA GLN A 145 -25.06 4.71 -7.62
C GLN A 145 -25.87 3.86 -8.62
N GLY A 146 -26.60 2.87 -8.10
CA GLY A 146 -27.43 1.96 -8.89
C GLY A 146 -26.66 0.88 -9.67
N ILE A 147 -25.35 0.75 -9.45
CA ILE A 147 -24.52 -0.33 -10.00
C ILE A 147 -24.24 -1.38 -8.94
N ASP A 148 -24.45 -2.64 -9.31
CA ASP A 148 -24.13 -3.80 -8.50
C ASP A 148 -22.72 -4.32 -8.77
N ILE A 149 -21.91 -4.50 -7.71
CA ILE A 149 -20.54 -5.06 -7.82
C ILE A 149 -20.45 -6.41 -7.12
N GLY A 150 -20.24 -7.47 -7.91
CA GLY A 150 -19.94 -8.81 -7.42
C GLY A 150 -18.46 -8.94 -7.03
N VAL A 151 -18.19 -9.09 -5.73
CA VAL A 151 -16.84 -9.35 -5.22
C VAL A 151 -16.67 -10.84 -5.00
N ILE A 152 -15.67 -11.40 -5.67
CA ILE A 152 -15.38 -12.81 -5.59
C ILE A 152 -14.11 -13.08 -4.80
N ASP A 153 -14.25 -13.34 -3.51
CA ASP A 153 -13.12 -13.32 -2.58
C ASP A 153 -13.38 -14.14 -1.30
N THR A 154 -12.70 -13.84 -0.19
CA THR A 154 -12.79 -14.55 1.11
C THR A 154 -14.05 -14.26 1.92
N GLY A 155 -14.92 -13.38 1.42
CA GLY A 155 -16.17 -12.95 2.08
C GLY A 155 -16.23 -11.44 2.21
N ILE A 156 -17.17 -10.96 3.02
CA ILE A 156 -17.29 -9.56 3.42
C ILE A 156 -17.69 -9.43 4.90
N ASP A 157 -16.97 -8.60 5.66
CA ASP A 157 -17.38 -8.18 7.00
C ASP A 157 -18.48 -7.11 6.89
N TYR A 158 -19.71 -7.56 6.66
CA TYR A 158 -20.89 -6.68 6.61
C TYR A 158 -21.22 -6.01 7.95
N THR A 159 -20.50 -6.30 9.04
CA THR A 159 -20.63 -5.58 10.32
C THR A 159 -19.73 -4.35 10.42
N HIS A 160 -18.77 -4.19 9.50
CA HIS A 160 -17.83 -3.08 9.48
C HIS A 160 -18.51 -1.75 9.11
N THR A 161 -18.10 -0.64 9.74
CA THR A 161 -18.69 0.69 9.48
C THR A 161 -18.48 1.18 8.06
N ASP A 162 -17.39 0.77 7.40
CA ASP A 162 -17.15 1.05 5.98
C ASP A 162 -18.25 0.50 5.06
N PHE A 163 -19.05 -0.47 5.54
CA PHE A 163 -20.22 -1.02 4.86
C PHE A 163 -21.54 -0.71 5.57
N GLY A 164 -21.57 0.33 6.42
CA GLY A 164 -22.77 0.73 7.16
C GLY A 164 -23.16 -0.20 8.31
N GLY A 165 -22.29 -1.16 8.68
CA GLY A 165 -22.49 -2.02 9.83
C GLY A 165 -22.23 -1.31 11.17
N SER A 166 -22.48 -2.02 12.28
CA SER A 166 -22.37 -1.43 13.62
C SER A 166 -20.95 -1.06 14.06
N GLY A 167 -19.92 -1.61 13.41
CA GLY A 167 -18.52 -1.53 13.83
C GLY A 167 -18.20 -2.33 15.10
N SER A 168 -19.17 -3.09 15.63
CA SER A 168 -18.99 -3.82 16.88
C SER A 168 -18.18 -5.09 16.69
N VAL A 169 -16.96 -5.08 17.20
CA VAL A 169 -16.09 -6.28 17.28
C VAL A 169 -16.78 -7.43 18.04
N VAL A 170 -17.65 -7.12 19.00
CA VAL A 170 -18.43 -8.14 19.73
C VAL A 170 -19.44 -8.79 18.79
N GLN A 171 -20.17 -8.00 18.00
CA GLN A 171 -21.12 -8.52 17.01
C GLN A 171 -20.41 -9.39 15.98
N TYR A 172 -19.32 -8.90 15.40
CA TYR A 172 -18.48 -9.66 14.47
C TYR A 172 -18.09 -11.03 15.05
N ASN A 173 -17.55 -11.05 16.27
CA ASN A 173 -17.11 -12.30 16.91
C ASN A 173 -18.26 -13.25 17.24
N VAL A 174 -19.47 -12.75 17.53
CA VAL A 174 -20.65 -13.58 17.71
C VAL A 174 -21.07 -14.21 16.39
N LEU A 175 -21.11 -13.44 15.30
CA LEU A 175 -21.47 -13.93 13.97
C LEU A 175 -20.45 -14.93 13.43
N ARG A 176 -19.16 -14.70 13.67
CA ARG A 176 -18.09 -15.64 13.30
C ARG A 176 -18.24 -17.01 13.96
N ARG A 177 -18.86 -17.10 15.14
CA ARG A 177 -19.12 -18.40 15.82
C ARG A 177 -20.29 -19.17 15.22
N ILE A 178 -21.09 -18.52 14.39
CA ILE A 178 -22.25 -19.10 13.70
C ILE A 178 -22.11 -18.93 12.18
N GLU A 179 -20.87 -18.89 11.66
CA GLU A 179 -20.59 -18.68 10.23
C GLU A 179 -21.34 -19.70 9.37
N ASN A 180 -21.31 -20.98 9.73
CA ASN A 180 -22.07 -22.04 9.06
C ASN A 180 -23.62 -21.96 9.16
N ARG A 181 -24.20 -20.87 9.67
CA ARG A 181 -25.64 -20.62 9.75
C ARG A 181 -25.98 -19.33 9.02
N PRO A 182 -27.21 -19.19 8.49
CA PRO A 182 -27.64 -17.94 7.91
C PRO A 182 -27.39 -16.75 8.83
N ALA A 183 -26.83 -15.68 8.26
CA ALA A 183 -26.65 -14.43 8.97
C ALA A 183 -28.00 -13.91 9.48
N PRO A 184 -28.05 -13.30 10.69
CA PRO A 184 -29.32 -12.84 11.26
C PRO A 184 -29.99 -11.75 10.40
N PRO A 185 -31.31 -11.88 10.12
CA PRO A 185 -32.06 -10.82 9.46
C PRO A 185 -31.97 -9.49 10.23
N GLY A 186 -31.83 -8.38 9.52
CA GLY A 186 -31.62 -7.05 10.09
C GLY A 186 -30.17 -6.71 10.42
N ILE A 187 -29.24 -7.67 10.28
CA ILE A 187 -27.79 -7.41 10.22
C ILE A 187 -27.29 -7.61 8.79
N PHE A 188 -27.72 -8.72 8.17
CA PHE A 188 -27.44 -9.04 6.78
C PHE A 188 -28.69 -9.69 6.13
N PRO A 189 -29.00 -9.36 4.86
CA PRO A 189 -28.42 -8.26 4.09
C PRO A 189 -28.68 -6.89 4.73
N ASN A 190 -27.87 -5.90 4.39
CA ASN A 190 -28.05 -4.49 4.79
C ASN A 190 -28.09 -3.56 3.56
N GLU A 191 -28.22 -2.25 3.76
CA GLU A 191 -28.35 -1.26 2.69
C GLU A 191 -27.14 -1.25 1.73
N LYS A 192 -25.94 -1.51 2.25
CA LYS A 192 -24.73 -1.55 1.44
C LYS A 192 -24.52 -2.93 0.83
N VAL A 193 -24.48 -3.95 1.67
CA VAL A 193 -24.23 -5.35 1.32
C VAL A 193 -25.56 -6.07 1.29
N GLY A 194 -26.22 -6.01 0.14
CA GLY A 194 -27.57 -6.56 0.05
C GLY A 194 -27.62 -8.05 -0.27
N GLY A 195 -26.49 -8.71 -0.49
CA GLY A 195 -26.46 -10.16 -0.71
C GLY A 195 -25.05 -10.75 -0.76
N GLY A 196 -24.98 -12.09 -0.74
CA GLY A 196 -23.72 -12.83 -0.72
C GLY A 196 -23.94 -14.28 -0.33
N TYR A 197 -22.99 -15.13 -0.69
CA TYR A 197 -23.03 -16.57 -0.41
C TYR A 197 -21.63 -17.11 -0.21
N ASP A 198 -21.46 -18.01 0.76
CA ASP A 198 -20.24 -18.75 0.98
C ASP A 198 -20.29 -20.08 0.22
N PHE A 199 -19.40 -20.26 -0.77
CA PHE A 199 -19.35 -21.49 -1.57
C PHE A 199 -18.41 -22.57 -1.01
N ILE A 200 -17.65 -22.29 0.04
CA ILE A 200 -16.51 -23.13 0.44
C ILE A 200 -16.38 -23.37 1.94
N GLY A 201 -16.85 -22.48 2.80
CA GLY A 201 -16.69 -22.55 4.25
C GLY A 201 -15.30 -22.14 4.75
N ASP A 202 -15.24 -21.64 5.98
CA ASP A 202 -14.02 -21.10 6.61
C ASP A 202 -12.89 -22.11 6.84
N ASP A 203 -13.23 -23.41 6.86
CA ASP A 203 -12.25 -24.48 7.07
C ASP A 203 -11.67 -25.05 5.77
N TYR A 204 -12.06 -24.54 4.60
CA TYR A 204 -11.55 -25.02 3.31
C TYR A 204 -10.04 -24.81 3.13
N ASN A 205 -9.35 -25.87 2.72
CA ASN A 205 -7.92 -25.89 2.48
C ASN A 205 -7.53 -27.00 1.49
N ALA A 206 -7.16 -26.59 0.27
CA ALA A 206 -6.74 -27.52 -0.77
C ALA A 206 -5.23 -27.86 -0.76
N ASP A 207 -4.44 -27.41 0.23
CA ASP A 207 -3.00 -27.76 0.30
C ASP A 207 -2.79 -29.12 0.97
N PRO A 208 -2.43 -30.18 0.22
CA PRO A 208 -2.26 -31.52 0.78
C PRO A 208 -1.08 -31.63 1.76
N ASN A 209 -0.22 -30.62 1.84
CA ASN A 209 0.93 -30.59 2.75
C ASN A 209 0.66 -29.80 4.04
N ASP A 210 -0.51 -29.16 4.19
CA ASP A 210 -0.87 -28.47 5.43
C ASP A 210 -1.54 -29.46 6.39
N PRO A 211 -1.16 -29.49 7.68
CA PRO A 211 -1.83 -30.32 8.69
C PRO A 211 -3.34 -30.09 8.82
N ALA A 212 -3.84 -28.94 8.38
CA ALA A 212 -5.26 -28.61 8.31
C ALA A 212 -5.85 -28.83 6.91
N TYR A 213 -5.31 -29.76 6.12
CA TYR A 213 -5.85 -30.13 4.81
C TYR A 213 -7.34 -30.49 4.92
N GLN A 214 -8.16 -29.79 4.15
CA GLN A 214 -9.60 -29.87 4.15
C GLN A 214 -10.11 -29.43 2.76
N PRO A 215 -10.02 -30.30 1.73
CA PRO A 215 -10.36 -29.93 0.35
C PRO A 215 -11.86 -30.00 0.04
N VAL A 216 -12.74 -30.23 1.03
CA VAL A 216 -14.17 -30.46 0.87
C VAL A 216 -14.94 -29.16 1.16
N PRO A 217 -15.50 -28.48 0.15
CA PRO A 217 -16.29 -27.27 0.37
C PRO A 217 -17.47 -27.50 1.33
N ARG A 218 -17.75 -26.50 2.18
CA ARG A 218 -18.93 -26.42 3.06
C ARG A 218 -19.71 -25.13 2.76
N PRO A 219 -20.50 -25.12 1.69
CA PRO A 219 -21.23 -23.93 1.30
C PRO A 219 -22.33 -23.57 2.31
N ASP A 220 -22.55 -22.27 2.53
CA ASP A 220 -23.61 -21.75 3.39
C ASP A 220 -24.01 -20.31 2.99
N PRO A 221 -25.14 -19.78 3.49
CA PRO A 221 -25.65 -18.48 3.06
C PRO A 221 -25.07 -17.27 3.82
N ASN A 222 -24.02 -17.43 4.63
CA ASN A 222 -23.42 -16.35 5.40
C ASN A 222 -22.05 -15.96 4.83
N PRO A 223 -21.95 -14.84 4.10
CA PRO A 223 -20.71 -14.46 3.42
C PRO A 223 -19.70 -13.78 4.36
N LEU A 224 -19.79 -13.96 5.68
CA LEU A 224 -18.96 -13.23 6.64
C LEU A 224 -17.47 -13.48 6.39
N ASP A 225 -16.69 -12.42 6.25
CA ASP A 225 -15.25 -12.55 6.05
C ASP A 225 -14.52 -12.84 7.36
N CYS A 226 -13.78 -13.93 7.39
CA CYS A 226 -12.95 -14.32 8.52
C CYS A 226 -11.45 -14.06 8.27
N ASN A 227 -11.08 -13.68 7.04
CA ASN A 227 -9.71 -13.46 6.58
C ASN A 227 -9.39 -11.96 6.49
N GLY A 228 -10.25 -11.20 5.81
CA GLY A 228 -10.12 -9.76 5.63
C GLY A 228 -9.78 -9.32 4.20
N HIS A 229 -9.26 -10.22 3.35
CA HIS A 229 -8.91 -9.88 1.96
C HIS A 229 -10.14 -9.44 1.16
N GLY A 230 -11.24 -10.20 1.24
CA GLY A 230 -12.48 -9.87 0.54
C GLY A 230 -13.11 -8.58 1.02
N SER A 231 -13.10 -8.33 2.34
CA SER A 231 -13.54 -7.05 2.91
C SER A 231 -12.68 -5.88 2.41
N HIS A 232 -11.36 -6.07 2.30
CA HIS A 232 -10.46 -5.05 1.76
C HIS A 232 -10.73 -4.76 0.28
N VAL A 233 -10.95 -5.80 -0.53
CA VAL A 233 -11.30 -5.67 -1.96
C VAL A 233 -12.65 -4.96 -2.12
N ALA A 234 -13.67 -5.38 -1.36
CA ALA A 234 -14.99 -4.76 -1.38
C ALA A 234 -14.96 -3.29 -0.93
N GLY A 235 -14.15 -2.96 0.08
CA GLY A 235 -13.95 -1.59 0.57
C GLY A 235 -13.26 -0.72 -0.48
N THR A 236 -12.23 -1.25 -1.15
CA THR A 236 -11.54 -0.55 -2.26
C THR A 236 -12.50 -0.22 -3.41
N ALA A 237 -13.41 -1.13 -3.72
CA ALA A 237 -14.38 -0.94 -4.80
C ALA A 237 -15.52 0.00 -4.39
N THR A 238 -16.15 -0.27 -3.23
CA THR A 238 -17.45 0.31 -2.87
C THR A 238 -17.55 0.85 -1.46
N GLY A 239 -16.52 0.79 -0.61
CA GLY A 239 -16.63 1.24 0.78
C GLY A 239 -17.17 2.67 0.89
N TYR A 240 -18.01 2.94 1.89
CA TYR A 240 -18.50 4.30 2.13
C TYR A 240 -17.40 5.26 2.58
N GLY A 241 -16.33 4.71 3.16
CA GLY A 241 -15.34 5.44 3.94
C GLY A 241 -15.68 5.44 5.43
N VAL A 242 -14.64 5.63 6.24
CA VAL A 242 -14.73 5.67 7.70
C VAL A 242 -14.09 6.96 8.21
N ASN A 243 -14.87 7.72 8.96
CA ASN A 243 -14.44 8.95 9.62
C ASN A 243 -13.30 8.69 10.62
N ALA A 244 -12.61 9.76 11.02
CA ALA A 244 -11.56 9.70 12.04
C ALA A 244 -12.03 9.05 13.36
N ASP A 245 -13.31 9.25 13.73
CA ASP A 245 -13.93 8.69 14.94
C ASP A 245 -14.37 7.22 14.79
N GLY A 246 -14.22 6.63 13.60
CA GLY A 246 -14.59 5.25 13.30
C GLY A 246 -16.02 5.06 12.79
N SER A 247 -16.84 6.12 12.72
CA SER A 247 -18.19 6.04 12.14
C SER A 247 -18.17 5.96 10.61
N THR A 248 -19.24 5.43 10.04
CA THR A 248 -19.48 5.43 8.59
C THR A 248 -19.53 6.85 8.05
N TYR A 249 -18.83 7.13 6.95
CA TYR A 249 -18.98 8.39 6.24
C TYR A 249 -20.34 8.46 5.54
N THR A 250 -21.07 9.56 5.74
CA THR A 250 -22.41 9.80 5.17
C THR A 250 -22.52 11.16 4.48
N GLY A 251 -21.39 11.85 4.30
CA GLY A 251 -21.33 13.13 3.61
C GLY A 251 -21.26 12.98 2.08
N PRO A 252 -21.16 14.09 1.34
CA PRO A 252 -21.07 14.06 -0.11
C PRO A 252 -19.73 13.51 -0.61
N TYR A 253 -19.73 12.89 -1.79
CA TYR A 253 -18.51 12.47 -2.49
C TYR A 253 -18.16 13.52 -3.55
N ASP A 254 -17.31 14.47 -3.19
CA ASP A 254 -16.85 15.54 -4.07
C ASP A 254 -15.48 16.08 -3.61
N THR A 255 -14.95 17.12 -4.25
CA THR A 255 -13.64 17.69 -3.92
C THR A 255 -13.57 18.38 -2.55
N SER A 256 -14.68 18.52 -1.82
CA SER A 256 -14.69 19.05 -0.45
C SER A 256 -14.31 18.00 0.60
N LEU A 257 -14.32 16.72 0.24
CA LEU A 257 -13.97 15.63 1.16
C LEU A 257 -12.46 15.61 1.47
N ASP A 258 -12.10 15.87 2.73
CA ASP A 258 -10.73 15.71 3.20
C ASP A 258 -10.39 14.22 3.43
N LEU A 259 -10.00 13.55 2.36
CA LEU A 259 -9.64 12.14 2.37
C LEU A 259 -8.53 11.82 3.38
N LYS A 260 -7.58 12.73 3.61
CA LYS A 260 -6.45 12.48 4.52
C LYS A 260 -6.84 12.55 6.00
N ALA A 261 -7.96 13.18 6.31
CA ALA A 261 -8.53 13.17 7.66
C ALA A 261 -9.30 11.88 7.97
N MET A 262 -9.61 11.07 6.96
CA MET A 262 -10.39 9.83 7.14
C MET A 262 -9.52 8.70 7.69
N ARG A 263 -10.14 7.83 8.48
CA ARG A 263 -9.49 6.61 8.96
C ARG A 263 -9.36 5.57 7.85
N ILE A 264 -10.40 5.46 7.02
CA ILE A 264 -10.43 4.66 5.79
C ILE A 264 -11.08 5.53 4.73
N GLY A 265 -10.41 5.72 3.60
CA GLY A 265 -11.02 6.44 2.47
C GLY A 265 -12.14 5.62 1.82
N PRO A 266 -13.10 6.28 1.18
CA PRO A 266 -14.13 5.61 0.39
C PRO A 266 -13.54 4.75 -0.73
N GLY A 267 -14.32 3.78 -1.17
CA GLY A 267 -14.07 3.07 -2.41
C GLY A 267 -14.25 3.98 -3.63
N MET A 268 -13.83 3.50 -4.79
CA MET A 268 -13.90 4.29 -6.03
C MET A 268 -15.33 4.52 -6.53
N ALA A 269 -16.24 3.60 -6.19
CA ALA A 269 -17.67 3.66 -6.43
C ALA A 269 -18.43 3.64 -5.10
N PRO A 270 -18.31 4.69 -4.27
CA PRO A 270 -18.72 4.64 -2.87
C PRO A 270 -20.24 4.56 -2.66
N GLU A 271 -21.04 4.91 -3.67
CA GLU A 271 -22.50 4.72 -3.65
C GLU A 271 -22.96 3.49 -4.45
N GLY A 272 -22.02 2.72 -5.02
CA GLY A 272 -22.33 1.40 -5.58
C GLY A 272 -22.76 0.41 -4.51
N GLN A 273 -23.74 -0.43 -4.79
CA GLN A 273 -24.19 -1.47 -3.86
C GLN A 273 -23.53 -2.81 -4.24
N PRO A 274 -22.92 -3.56 -3.32
CA PRO A 274 -22.65 -4.97 -3.58
C PRO A 274 -23.95 -5.80 -3.52
N LEU A 275 -24.63 -6.05 -4.67
CA LEU A 275 -25.91 -6.79 -4.73
C LEU A 275 -26.18 -7.67 -5.99
N GLY A 276 -26.09 -9.01 -5.86
CA GLY A 276 -26.88 -10.10 -6.52
C GLY A 276 -26.92 -10.33 -8.07
N PRO A 277 -26.88 -11.58 -8.62
CA PRO A 277 -26.66 -12.91 -8.04
C PRO A 277 -25.20 -13.34 -8.23
N ALA A 278 -24.22 -12.55 -7.75
CA ALA A 278 -22.82 -12.96 -7.84
C ALA A 278 -21.88 -12.25 -6.85
N GLY A 279 -22.34 -11.96 -5.63
CA GLY A 279 -21.43 -11.85 -4.50
C GLY A 279 -20.91 -13.26 -4.16
N VAL A 280 -20.11 -13.83 -5.05
CA VAL A 280 -19.64 -15.23 -4.98
C VAL A 280 -18.38 -15.27 -4.15
N ARG A 281 -18.38 -15.77 -2.92
CA ARG A 281 -17.11 -16.13 -2.28
C ARG A 281 -16.37 -17.19 -3.14
N LEU A 282 -15.29 -16.84 -3.83
CA LEU A 282 -14.27 -17.82 -4.29
C LEU A 282 -12.98 -17.48 -3.58
N GLN A 283 -12.64 -18.25 -2.54
CA GLN A 283 -11.29 -18.24 -2.04
C GLN A 283 -10.42 -18.99 -3.04
N TRP A 284 -9.52 -18.26 -3.71
CA TRP A 284 -8.39 -18.90 -4.36
C TRP A 284 -7.36 -19.29 -3.29
N VAL A 285 -6.99 -20.57 -3.32
CA VAL A 285 -6.02 -21.16 -2.40
C VAL A 285 -4.61 -20.68 -2.73
N HIS A 286 -4.07 -19.78 -1.91
CA HIS A 286 -2.63 -19.77 -1.63
C HIS A 286 -2.29 -19.21 -0.24
N ARG A 287 -1.98 -20.13 0.68
CA ARG A 287 -1.24 -19.99 1.96
C ARG A 287 -1.04 -18.59 2.58
N ARG A 288 -1.78 -18.34 3.67
CA ARG A 288 -1.31 -17.98 5.05
C ARG A 288 -2.44 -17.40 5.90
N ASP A 289 -3.53 -17.01 5.25
CA ASP A 289 -4.58 -16.21 5.85
C ASP A 289 -5.75 -17.11 6.25
N ARG A 290 -5.44 -18.05 7.14
CA ARG A 290 -6.48 -18.82 7.83
C ARG A 290 -7.24 -17.91 8.78
N CYS A 291 -8.50 -18.28 8.98
CA CYS A 291 -9.37 -17.73 10.01
C CYS A 291 -8.95 -18.31 11.37
N GLY A 292 -7.78 -17.91 11.86
CA GLY A 292 -7.14 -18.42 13.07
C GLY A 292 -6.90 -17.34 14.11
N ASP A 293 -7.21 -17.65 15.37
CA ASP A 293 -7.17 -16.74 16.51
C ASP A 293 -5.83 -16.03 16.72
N GLY A 294 -5.86 -14.71 16.60
CA GLY A 294 -4.85 -13.81 17.12
C GLY A 294 -3.73 -13.50 16.14
N VAL A 295 -3.85 -12.31 15.52
CA VAL A 295 -2.70 -11.45 15.30
C VAL A 295 -2.13 -11.08 16.68
N ARG A 296 -1.45 -12.02 17.34
CA ARG A 296 -0.46 -11.65 18.35
C ARG A 296 0.69 -11.04 17.56
N ALA A 297 0.76 -9.72 17.56
CA ALA A 297 1.97 -9.00 17.22
C ALA A 297 3.13 -9.68 17.95
N ARG A 298 3.97 -10.43 17.22
CA ARG A 298 5.21 -10.92 17.79
C ARG A 298 6.05 -9.68 18.06
N PRO A 299 6.48 -9.40 19.30
CA PRO A 299 7.40 -8.31 19.54
C PRO A 299 8.66 -8.62 18.73
N GLN A 300 9.08 -7.67 17.90
CA GLN A 300 10.35 -7.73 17.20
C GLN A 300 11.45 -7.94 18.26
N ARG A 301 11.92 -9.18 18.41
CA ARG A 301 13.13 -9.45 19.17
C ARG A 301 14.27 -8.84 18.38
N ARG A 302 14.75 -7.67 18.83
CA ARG A 302 16.12 -7.23 18.59
C ARG A 302 17.04 -8.40 18.95
N ARG A 303 17.72 -8.98 17.96
CA ARG A 303 18.98 -9.66 18.21
C ARG A 303 20.08 -8.75 17.67
N LEU A 304 20.70 -8.05 18.61
CA LEU A 304 22.07 -7.61 18.49
C LEU A 304 22.93 -8.88 18.41
N ALA A 305 23.67 -9.01 17.31
CA ALA A 305 24.97 -9.67 17.21
C ALA A 305 25.63 -9.08 15.96
#